data_AF-A0A9D1I805-F1
#
_entry.id   AF-A0A9D1I805-F1
#
_cell.length_a   1.000
_cell.length_b   1.000
_cell.length_c   1.000
_cell.angle_alpha   90.00
_cell.angle_beta   90.00
_cell.angle_gamma   90.00
#
_symmetry.space_group_name_H-M   'P 1'
#
loop_
_entity.id
_entity.type
_entity.pdbx_description
1 polymer ?
#
loop_
_entity_poly.entity_id
_entity_poly.type
_entity_poly.pdbx_seq_one_letter_code
_entity_poly.pdbx_strand_id
1 'polypeptide(L)'
;TRESGFGDVGMNSFNHYAYGAVGEWMYKYMAGIDTDEEKPGFKHILFRPKPDTRQESEMPCGQERIQWVRASYESVSGTIEAAWYMEEDTFTYIVTVPKESYATLYLPVFDPNAETVTVDGKVYAADSFPREGDCLVLHLPCGKHQIEALR
;
A
#
# COMPACT_ATOMS: atom_id res chain seq x y z
N THR A 1 14.28 32.53 11.86
CA THR A 1 13.54 33.62 12.55
C THR A 1 14.31 34.92 12.43
N ARG A 2 13.65 36.08 12.51
CA ARG A 2 14.30 37.41 12.37
C ARG A 2 15.40 37.66 13.43
N GLU A 3 15.41 36.89 14.52
CA GLU A 3 16.38 37.01 15.62
C GLU A 3 17.51 35.95 15.61
N SER A 4 17.37 34.81 14.89
CA SER A 4 18.30 33.67 14.97
C SER A 4 18.88 33.22 13.62
N GLY A 5 18.50 33.88 12.52
CA GLY A 5 18.93 33.51 11.17
C GLY A 5 18.38 32.16 10.71
N PHE A 6 19.15 31.46 9.86
CA PHE A 6 18.79 30.19 9.23
C PHE A 6 19.59 28.97 9.74
N GLY A 7 20.39 29.11 10.79
CA GLY A 7 21.36 28.09 11.23
C GLY A 7 22.77 28.36 10.68
N ASP A 8 23.74 27.48 10.99
CA ASP A 8 25.14 27.61 10.56
C ASP A 8 25.27 27.52 9.03
N VAL A 9 25.92 28.51 8.41
CA VAL A 9 26.14 28.59 6.96
C VAL A 9 26.94 27.38 6.44
N GLY A 10 27.77 26.75 7.27
CA GLY A 10 28.53 25.55 6.91
C GLY A 10 27.68 24.28 6.76
N MET A 11 26.48 24.24 7.35
CA MET A 11 25.62 23.05 7.37
C MET A 11 24.13 23.44 7.29
N ASN A 12 23.76 24.13 6.21
CA ASN A 12 22.39 24.63 6.03
C ASN A 12 21.98 24.73 4.55
N SER A 13 22.18 23.66 3.78
CA SER A 13 21.53 23.56 2.46
C SER A 13 20.08 23.14 2.62
N PHE A 14 19.21 23.86 1.92
CA PHE A 14 17.76 23.65 1.89
C PHE A 14 17.33 22.57 0.88
N ASN A 15 18.28 21.88 0.26
CA ASN A 15 18.03 20.91 -0.79
C ASN A 15 18.75 19.59 -0.52
N HIS A 16 18.56 19.05 0.69
CA HIS A 16 19.04 17.74 1.08
C HIS A 16 17.93 16.70 0.92
N TYR A 17 18.14 15.72 0.05
CA TYR A 17 17.18 14.65 -0.20
C TYR A 17 17.00 13.70 0.98
N ALA A 18 17.88 13.72 1.98
CA ALA A 18 17.89 12.75 3.09
C ALA A 18 16.55 12.68 3.84
N TYR A 19 15.91 13.83 4.09
CA TYR A 19 14.59 13.86 4.73
C TYR A 19 13.46 13.39 3.79
N GLY A 20 13.71 13.35 2.48
CA GLY A 20 12.83 12.75 1.48
C GLY A 20 12.81 11.22 1.51
N ALA A 21 13.64 10.56 2.33
CA ALA A 21 13.62 9.10 2.49
C ALA A 21 12.25 8.54 2.91
N VAL A 22 11.40 9.38 3.53
CA VAL A 22 9.98 9.05 3.80
C VAL A 22 9.20 8.66 2.53
N GLY A 23 9.65 9.08 1.35
CA GLY A 23 9.05 8.69 0.07
C GLY A 23 9.03 7.17 -0.12
N GLU A 24 10.08 6.45 0.30
CA GLU A 24 10.09 4.99 0.27
C GLU A 24 8.91 4.41 1.09
N TRP A 25 8.69 4.95 2.30
CA TRP A 25 7.59 4.50 3.14
C TRP A 25 6.22 4.74 2.48
N MET A 26 6.07 5.86 1.76
CA MET A 26 4.84 6.16 1.01
C MET A 26 4.58 5.12 -0.10
N TYR A 27 5.61 4.66 -0.81
CA TYR A 27 5.43 3.60 -1.81
C TYR A 27 5.19 2.24 -1.15
N LYS A 28 6.07 1.82 -0.24
CA LYS A 28 6.07 0.47 0.33
C LYS A 28 4.87 0.17 1.22
N TYR A 29 4.46 1.12 2.06
CA TYR A 29 3.45 0.87 3.10
C TYR A 29 2.16 1.65 2.85
N MET A 30 2.25 2.93 2.47
CA MET A 30 1.04 3.71 2.20
C MET A 30 0.36 3.21 0.93
N ALA A 31 1.05 3.12 -0.21
CA ALA A 31 0.49 2.56 -1.45
C ALA A 31 0.54 1.02 -1.49
N GLY A 32 1.51 0.43 -0.80
CA GLY A 32 1.69 -1.02 -0.72
C GLY A 32 2.58 -1.62 -1.80
N ILE A 33 3.33 -0.84 -2.58
CA ILE A 33 4.22 -1.35 -3.64
C ILE A 33 5.58 -1.71 -3.03
N ASP A 34 5.83 -3.00 -2.81
CA ASP A 34 7.08 -3.50 -2.25
C ASP A 34 7.75 -4.51 -3.22
N THR A 35 9.07 -4.67 -3.07
CA THR A 35 9.90 -5.60 -3.84
C THR A 35 10.16 -6.86 -3.01
N ASP A 36 10.19 -8.00 -3.69
CA ASP A 36 10.74 -9.23 -3.12
C ASP A 36 12.27 -9.22 -3.27
N GLU A 37 13.01 -9.26 -2.15
CA GLU A 37 14.47 -9.28 -2.14
C GLU A 37 15.04 -10.57 -2.77
N GLU A 38 14.30 -11.68 -2.72
CA GLU A 38 14.69 -12.95 -3.34
C GLU A 38 14.44 -12.96 -4.87
N LYS A 39 13.68 -11.98 -5.38
CA LYS A 39 13.29 -11.82 -6.78
C LYS A 39 13.40 -10.35 -7.23
N PRO A 40 14.63 -9.80 -7.28
CA PRO A 40 14.86 -8.37 -7.49
C PRO A 40 14.37 -7.87 -8.84
N GLY A 41 14.23 -6.55 -8.95
CA GLY A 41 13.78 -5.89 -10.19
C GLY A 41 12.28 -6.04 -10.46
N PHE A 42 11.49 -6.22 -9.40
CA PHE A 42 10.03 -6.41 -9.45
C PHE A 42 9.61 -7.58 -10.33
N LYS A 43 10.40 -8.67 -10.38
CA LYS A 43 9.96 -9.94 -10.98
C LYS A 43 8.85 -10.59 -10.17
N HIS A 44 8.93 -10.45 -8.85
CA HIS A 44 7.83 -10.68 -7.93
C HIS A 44 7.56 -9.39 -7.17
N ILE A 45 6.30 -8.95 -7.20
CA ILE A 45 5.84 -7.74 -6.53
C ILE A 45 5.11 -8.14 -5.25
N LEU A 46 5.43 -7.49 -4.14
CA LEU A 46 4.69 -7.67 -2.89
C LEU A 46 3.73 -6.49 -2.75
N PHE A 47 2.44 -6.74 -2.91
CA PHE A 47 1.43 -5.74 -2.61
C PHE A 47 1.00 -5.84 -1.15
N ARG A 48 1.32 -4.82 -0.34
CA ARG A 48 1.14 -4.82 1.12
C ARG A 48 0.66 -3.46 1.65
N PRO A 49 -0.52 -2.96 1.23
CA PRO A 49 -1.02 -1.69 1.74
C PRO A 49 -1.23 -1.78 3.26
N LYS A 50 -0.90 -0.72 3.98
CA LYS A 50 -1.11 -0.60 5.43
C LYS A 50 -2.02 0.60 5.74
N PRO A 51 -3.33 0.53 5.40
CA PRO A 51 -4.28 1.56 5.83
C PRO A 51 -4.30 1.64 7.36
N ASP A 52 -4.50 2.84 7.87
CA ASP A 52 -4.64 3.06 9.30
C ASP A 52 -5.99 2.48 9.78
N THR A 53 -5.95 1.56 10.76
CA THR A 53 -7.12 0.88 11.32
C THR A 53 -7.42 1.27 12.78
N ARG A 54 -6.70 2.24 13.34
CA ARG A 54 -6.94 2.74 14.71
C ARG A 54 -8.37 3.21 14.91
N GLN A 55 -8.90 3.10 16.12
CA GLN A 55 -10.22 3.66 16.45
C GLN A 55 -10.21 5.20 16.37
N GLU A 56 -11.37 5.81 16.18
CA GLU A 56 -11.49 7.27 16.10
C GLU A 56 -11.00 7.96 17.37
N SER A 57 -11.18 7.32 18.53
CA SER A 57 -10.67 7.80 19.83
C SER A 57 -9.14 7.80 19.93
N GLU A 58 -8.45 7.04 19.08
CA GLU A 58 -6.99 6.95 19.02
C GLU A 58 -6.38 7.89 17.96
N MET A 59 -7.21 8.58 17.19
CA MET A 59 -6.75 9.55 16.20
C MET A 59 -6.17 10.79 16.89
N PRO A 60 -4.96 11.23 16.50
CA PRO A 60 -4.39 12.47 17.03
C PRO A 60 -5.30 13.66 16.74
N CYS A 61 -5.45 14.55 17.71
CA CYS A 61 -6.29 15.74 17.59
C CYS A 61 -5.92 16.56 16.34
N GLY A 62 -6.92 16.84 15.50
CA GLY A 62 -6.76 17.63 14.28
C GLY A 62 -6.19 16.85 13.08
N GLN A 63 -6.09 15.53 13.15
CA GLN A 63 -5.72 14.69 12.01
C GLN A 63 -6.93 13.94 11.46
N GLU A 64 -6.99 13.86 10.13
CA GLU A 64 -7.95 13.02 9.42
C GLU A 64 -7.25 11.77 8.90
N ARG A 65 -7.98 10.66 8.85
CA ARG A 65 -7.48 9.41 8.31
C ARG A 65 -7.41 9.50 6.78
N ILE A 66 -6.31 9.03 6.20
CA ILE A 66 -6.17 8.89 4.74
C ILE A 66 -7.24 7.91 4.26
N GLN A 67 -8.14 8.37 3.39
CA GLN A 67 -9.23 7.56 2.86
C GLN A 67 -8.88 6.87 1.54
N TRP A 68 -7.88 7.37 0.81
CA TRP A 68 -7.47 6.79 -0.45
C TRP A 68 -6.01 7.11 -0.76
N VAL A 69 -5.38 6.23 -1.54
CA VAL A 69 -4.03 6.40 -2.08
C VAL A 69 -4.03 5.91 -3.51
N ARG A 70 -3.27 6.60 -4.38
CA ARG A 70 -2.94 6.11 -5.71
C ARG A 70 -1.47 6.40 -6.00
N ALA A 71 -0.75 5.37 -6.42
CA ALA A 71 0.65 5.48 -6.81
C ALA A 71 0.93 4.67 -8.08
N SER A 72 1.94 5.10 -8.81
CA SER A 72 2.56 4.32 -9.90
C SER A 72 4.07 4.31 -9.74
N TYR A 73 4.70 3.25 -10.22
CA TYR A 73 6.15 3.08 -10.25
C TYR A 73 6.57 2.50 -11.60
N GLU A 74 7.45 3.21 -12.30
CA GLU A 74 8.02 2.75 -13.56
C GLU A 74 9.18 1.79 -13.29
N SER A 75 8.90 0.49 -13.32
CA SER A 75 9.91 -0.54 -13.12
C SER A 75 10.56 -0.96 -14.44
N VAL A 76 11.65 -1.72 -14.35
CA VAL A 76 12.28 -2.37 -15.52
C VAL A 76 11.38 -3.38 -16.24
N SER A 77 10.33 -3.88 -15.56
CA SER A 77 9.37 -4.84 -16.13
C SER A 77 8.10 -4.15 -16.68
N GLY A 78 7.98 -2.83 -16.52
CA GLY A 78 6.83 -2.01 -16.90
C GLY A 78 6.22 -1.26 -15.70
N THR A 79 5.14 -0.52 -15.97
CA THR A 79 4.44 0.30 -14.96
C THR A 79 3.70 -0.58 -13.95
N ILE A 80 4.00 -0.39 -12.68
CA ILE A 80 3.27 -0.95 -11.54
C ILE A 80 2.34 0.12 -11.03
N GLU A 81 1.06 -0.19 -10.82
CA GLU A 81 0.10 0.73 -10.20
C GLU A 81 -0.53 0.08 -8.98
N ALA A 82 -0.79 0.90 -7.97
CA ALA A 82 -1.54 0.51 -6.79
C ALA A 82 -2.44 1.67 -6.36
N ALA A 83 -3.72 1.38 -6.14
CA ALA A 83 -4.68 2.35 -5.66
C ALA A 83 -5.66 1.69 -4.71
N TRP A 84 -5.81 2.23 -3.50
CA TRP A 84 -6.87 1.81 -2.60
C TRP A 84 -7.75 2.99 -2.20
N TYR A 85 -8.98 2.68 -1.84
CA TYR A 85 -9.91 3.61 -1.23
C TYR A 85 -10.78 2.87 -0.21
N MET A 86 -11.07 3.57 0.89
CA MET A 86 -11.99 3.14 1.93
C MET A 86 -13.35 3.81 1.70
N GLU A 87 -14.37 3.00 1.52
CA GLU A 87 -15.77 3.39 1.61
C GLU A 87 -16.30 3.02 3.00
N GLU A 88 -17.60 3.21 3.25
CA GLU A 88 -18.20 2.97 4.58
C GLU A 88 -17.86 1.56 5.11
N ASP A 89 -18.20 0.53 4.33
CA ASP A 89 -18.05 -0.88 4.72
C ASP A 89 -17.09 -1.66 3.81
N THR A 90 -16.46 -0.99 2.83
CA THR A 90 -15.65 -1.67 1.81
C THR A 90 -14.27 -1.06 1.68
N PHE A 91 -13.26 -1.90 1.76
CA PHE A 91 -11.92 -1.58 1.29
C PHE A 91 -11.74 -2.12 -0.13
N THR A 92 -11.46 -1.22 -1.09
CA THR A 92 -11.13 -1.62 -2.45
C THR A 92 -9.66 -1.38 -2.75
N TYR A 93 -9.00 -2.35 -3.36
CA TYR A 93 -7.62 -2.24 -3.82
C TYR A 93 -7.48 -2.68 -5.28
N ILE A 94 -6.98 -1.76 -6.10
CA ILE A 94 -6.78 -1.93 -7.54
C ILE A 94 -5.28 -1.92 -7.81
N VAL A 95 -4.78 -2.97 -8.44
CA VAL A 95 -3.36 -3.09 -8.76
C VAL A 95 -3.15 -3.44 -10.24
N THR A 96 -2.05 -2.96 -10.80
CA THR A 96 -1.57 -3.32 -12.14
C THR A 96 -0.22 -4.01 -12.01
N VAL A 97 -0.16 -5.27 -12.44
CA VAL A 97 1.04 -6.11 -12.50
C VAL A 97 1.56 -6.14 -13.94
N PRO A 98 2.82 -5.74 -14.21
CA PRO A 98 3.41 -5.80 -15.54
C PRO A 98 3.48 -7.24 -16.11
N LYS A 99 3.54 -7.36 -17.45
CA LYS A 99 3.49 -8.66 -18.17
C LYS A 99 4.57 -9.67 -17.75
N GLU A 100 5.76 -9.18 -17.43
CA GLU A 100 6.93 -10.01 -17.07
C GLU A 100 7.08 -10.23 -15.56
N SER A 101 6.01 -9.95 -14.81
CA SER A 101 5.95 -9.99 -13.36
C SER A 101 4.70 -10.75 -12.88
N TYR A 102 4.74 -11.19 -11.64
CA TYR A 102 3.58 -11.65 -10.88
C TYR A 102 3.61 -10.97 -9.50
N ALA A 103 2.52 -11.07 -8.76
CA ALA A 103 2.45 -10.46 -7.44
C ALA A 103 1.86 -11.40 -6.38
N THR A 104 2.25 -11.14 -5.14
CA THR A 104 1.54 -11.62 -3.96
C THR A 104 0.95 -10.42 -3.23
N LEU A 105 -0.37 -10.44 -3.08
CA LEU A 105 -1.11 -9.47 -2.29
C LEU A 105 -1.30 -9.99 -0.87
N TYR A 106 -0.93 -9.18 0.11
CA TYR A 106 -1.27 -9.35 1.51
C TYR A 106 -2.39 -8.37 1.80
N LEU A 107 -3.62 -8.84 1.60
CA LEU A 107 -4.84 -8.05 1.77
C LEU A 107 -5.14 -7.92 3.27
N PRO A 108 -5.14 -6.71 3.85
CA PRO A 108 -5.52 -6.52 5.25
C PRO A 108 -6.94 -7.01 5.51
N VAL A 109 -7.13 -7.75 6.61
CA VAL A 109 -8.44 -8.13 7.12
C VAL A 109 -8.87 -7.07 8.13
N PHE A 110 -9.97 -6.39 7.84
CA PHE A 110 -10.51 -5.32 8.69
C PHE A 110 -11.58 -5.86 9.64
N ASP A 111 -12.55 -6.63 9.12
CA ASP A 111 -13.49 -7.41 9.91
C ASP A 111 -13.00 -8.88 10.02
N PRO A 112 -12.65 -9.38 11.21
CA PRO A 112 -12.26 -10.78 11.39
C PRO A 112 -13.39 -11.78 11.05
N ASN A 113 -14.64 -11.34 11.01
CA ASN A 113 -15.81 -12.15 10.67
C ASN A 113 -16.16 -12.08 9.17
N ALA A 114 -15.41 -11.33 8.35
CA ALA A 114 -15.63 -11.30 6.92
C ALA A 114 -15.49 -12.70 6.32
N GLU A 115 -16.61 -13.24 5.84
CA GLU A 115 -16.68 -14.59 5.26
C GLU A 115 -16.23 -14.62 3.80
N THR A 116 -16.20 -13.47 3.13
CA THR A 116 -15.97 -13.37 1.69
C THR A 116 -15.00 -12.26 1.31
N VAL A 117 -14.39 -12.43 0.15
CA VAL A 117 -13.59 -11.42 -0.56
C VAL A 117 -13.96 -11.46 -2.03
N THR A 118 -14.06 -10.30 -2.67
CA THR A 118 -14.31 -10.22 -4.12
C THR A 118 -12.99 -9.97 -4.82
N VAL A 119 -12.69 -10.79 -5.84
CA VAL A 119 -11.51 -10.63 -6.71
C VAL A 119 -12.00 -10.60 -8.15
N ASP A 120 -11.75 -9.49 -8.84
CA ASP A 120 -12.16 -9.25 -10.23
C ASP A 120 -13.66 -9.49 -10.46
N GLY A 121 -14.47 -9.02 -9.52
CA GLY A 121 -15.93 -9.14 -9.53
C GLY A 121 -16.47 -10.53 -9.17
N LYS A 122 -15.60 -11.49 -8.84
CA LYS A 122 -15.99 -12.83 -8.39
C LYS A 122 -15.80 -12.97 -6.89
N VAL A 123 -16.83 -13.48 -6.22
CA VAL A 123 -16.82 -13.72 -4.78
C VAL A 123 -16.14 -15.05 -4.45
N TYR A 124 -15.27 -15.02 -3.46
CA TYR A 124 -14.57 -16.18 -2.89
C TYR A 124 -14.81 -16.21 -1.39
N ALA A 125 -14.80 -17.40 -0.80
CA ALA A 125 -14.77 -17.54 0.66
C ALA A 125 -13.40 -17.07 1.18
N ALA A 126 -13.37 -16.26 2.23
CA ALA A 126 -12.14 -15.70 2.78
C ALA A 126 -11.18 -16.81 3.29
N ASP A 127 -11.73 -17.92 3.80
CA ASP A 127 -10.98 -19.09 4.27
C ASP A 127 -10.36 -19.92 3.14
N SER A 128 -10.71 -19.64 1.88
CA SER A 128 -10.07 -20.27 0.71
C SER A 128 -8.66 -19.73 0.44
N PHE A 129 -8.27 -18.63 1.09
CA PHE A 129 -6.94 -18.04 0.98
C PHE A 129 -6.10 -18.31 2.24
N PRO A 130 -4.78 -18.57 2.09
CA PRO A 130 -3.88 -18.63 3.23
C PRO A 130 -3.90 -17.32 4.03
N ARG A 131 -3.67 -17.42 5.33
CA ARG A 131 -3.51 -16.27 6.22
C ARG A 131 -2.06 -16.12 6.69
N GLU A 132 -1.58 -14.89 6.69
CA GLU A 132 -0.32 -14.50 7.31
C GLU A 132 -0.56 -13.27 8.18
N GLY A 133 -0.52 -13.45 9.50
CA GLY A 133 -0.95 -12.43 10.46
C GLY A 133 -2.39 -11.99 10.19
N ASP A 134 -2.60 -10.67 10.10
CA ASP A 134 -3.91 -10.05 9.85
C ASP A 134 -4.19 -9.86 8.35
N CYS A 135 -3.57 -10.67 7.48
CA CYS A 135 -3.72 -10.56 6.03
C CYS A 135 -4.18 -11.88 5.40
N LEU A 136 -5.05 -11.78 4.38
CA LEU A 136 -5.25 -12.84 3.39
C LEU A 136 -4.15 -12.76 2.33
N VAL A 137 -3.63 -13.90 1.90
CA VAL A 137 -2.55 -13.99 0.93
C VAL A 137 -3.12 -14.43 -0.42
N LEU A 138 -3.06 -13.55 -1.42
CA LEU A 138 -3.57 -13.78 -2.77
C LEU A 138 -2.42 -13.77 -3.78
N HIS A 139 -2.39 -14.75 -4.68
CA HIS A 139 -1.49 -14.75 -5.82
C HIS A 139 -2.16 -14.09 -7.03
N LEU A 140 -1.52 -13.06 -7.58
CA LEU A 140 -2.04 -12.29 -8.70
C LEU A 140 -1.11 -12.47 -9.92
N PRO A 141 -1.62 -12.93 -11.07
CA PRO A 141 -0.85 -12.97 -12.31
C PRO A 141 -0.60 -11.55 -12.85
N CYS A 142 0.06 -11.45 -14.01
CA CYS A 142 0.16 -10.17 -14.70
C CYS A 142 -1.24 -9.69 -15.16
N GLY A 143 -1.45 -8.38 -15.14
CA GLY A 143 -2.72 -7.77 -15.50
C GLY A 143 -3.21 -6.77 -14.46
N LYS A 144 -4.44 -6.31 -14.65
CA LYS A 144 -5.12 -5.42 -13.71
C LYS A 144 -6.05 -6.26 -12.85
N HIS A 145 -5.98 -6.06 -11.54
CA HIS A 145 -6.82 -6.75 -10.56
C HIS A 145 -7.52 -5.75 -9.65
N GLN A 146 -8.77 -6.06 -9.30
CA GLN A 146 -9.56 -5.33 -8.30
C GLN A 146 -9.98 -6.29 -7.20
N ILE A 147 -9.67 -5.91 -5.96
CA ILE A 147 -9.95 -6.70 -4.76
C ILE A 147 -10.80 -5.86 -3.83
N GLU A 148 -11.90 -6.42 -3.34
CA GLU A 148 -12.81 -5.77 -2.40
C GLU A 148 -12.96 -6.66 -1.16
N ALA A 149 -12.79 -6.06 0.02
CA ALA A 149 -12.95 -6.71 1.30
C ALA A 149 -13.88 -5.90 2.20
N LEU A 150 -14.66 -6.61 3.04
CA LEU A 150 -15.48 -5.99 4.08
C LEU A 150 -14.57 -5.33 5.12
N ARG A 151 -14.98 -4.13 5.55
CA ARG A 151 -14.31 -3.31 6.54
C ARG A 151 -14.91 -3.45 7.94
#